data_AF-B8IGN6-F1
#
_entry.id   AF-B8IGN6-F1
#
_cell.length_a   1.000
_cell.length_b   1.000
_cell.length_c   1.000
_cell.angle_alpha   90.00
_cell.angle_beta   90.00
_cell.angle_gamma   90.00
#
_symmetry.space_group_name_H-M   'P 1'
#
loop_
_entity.id
_entity.type
_entity.pdbx_description
1 polymer ?
#
loop_
_entity_poly.entity_id
_entity_poly.type
_entity_poly.pdbx_seq_one_letter_code
_entity_poly.pdbx_strand_id
1 'polypeptide(L)'
;MNGDEILSQARERLTEAVLANPSTEPLPPALEVSPWLAMSLLQKAIRRGRTELALRAAATLLTDAPDRLWRRLGIIAFEDVGVADLETLSLTTAALTGKSHRAKLGGEWAVARTLISRMAEAPKCRAADDLVMVVQHHPGLRQARDELMELTTRELVHLATGSAPLLERALALWLAIGTVRCPSDHLPLRCGEPDAVFDTLCDAGLPDTAVEVCREGLRKLGLILCPLVSLLTPMRMTEPAHLTDDELPPELPVGGVPSWAYDMFVREGRQAMRVFLQQDSATARWIRRHVPPTQHAEVLGNLLFAAEGGLLSSRLDWPTGAEVRRLAEHESQGPHCPEGAEVIALLRGDLPLLNRIRAQVGSREPRPGPCDCRQTMVGDAR
;
A
#
# COMPACT_ATOMS: atom_id res chain seq x y z
N MET A 1 -5.15 -2.31 29.65
CA MET A 1 -5.49 -1.95 28.25
C MET A 1 -6.47 -2.98 27.71
N ASN A 2 -7.42 -2.55 26.89
CA ASN A 2 -8.54 -3.38 26.40
C ASN A 2 -8.20 -4.14 25.10
N GLY A 3 -6.92 -4.31 24.77
CA GLY A 3 -6.47 -4.86 23.48
C GLY A 3 -7.03 -6.24 23.17
N ASP A 4 -6.99 -7.17 24.12
CA ASP A 4 -7.54 -8.52 23.95
C ASP A 4 -9.05 -8.51 23.67
N GLU A 5 -9.78 -7.61 24.33
CA GLU A 5 -11.22 -7.44 24.15
C GLU A 5 -11.53 -6.87 22.75
N ILE A 6 -10.82 -5.81 22.34
CA ILE A 6 -10.95 -5.20 21.00
C ILE A 6 -10.70 -6.23 19.90
N LEU A 7 -9.65 -7.05 20.04
CA LEU A 7 -9.34 -8.10 19.07
C LEU A 7 -10.34 -9.25 19.12
N SER A 8 -10.93 -9.57 20.28
CA SER A 8 -12.04 -10.54 20.38
C SER A 8 -13.27 -10.04 19.63
N GLN A 9 -13.68 -8.80 19.87
CA GLN A 9 -14.81 -8.16 19.18
C GLN A 9 -14.60 -8.10 17.67
N ALA A 10 -13.36 -7.85 17.20
CA ALA A 10 -13.05 -7.88 15.78
C ALA A 10 -13.20 -9.30 15.16
N ARG A 11 -12.86 -10.36 15.90
CA ARG A 11 -13.04 -11.76 15.46
C ARG A 11 -14.52 -12.17 15.45
N GLU A 12 -15.30 -11.71 16.41
CA GLU A 12 -16.75 -11.92 16.46
C GLU A 12 -17.43 -11.25 15.26
N ARG A 13 -17.15 -9.97 15.01
CA ARG A 13 -17.65 -9.25 13.83
C ARG A 13 -17.21 -9.88 12.51
N LEU A 14 -15.98 -10.41 12.43
CA LEU A 14 -15.54 -11.15 11.25
C LEU A 14 -16.37 -12.42 11.05
N THR A 15 -16.66 -13.14 12.13
CA THR A 15 -17.50 -14.34 12.09
C THR A 15 -18.90 -13.99 11.58
N GLU A 16 -19.51 -12.94 12.13
CA GLU A 16 -20.81 -12.44 11.68
C GLU A 16 -20.79 -12.03 10.21
N ALA A 17 -19.78 -11.28 9.76
CA ALA A 17 -19.67 -10.83 8.38
C ALA A 17 -19.57 -12.00 7.37
N VAL A 18 -18.82 -13.04 7.71
CA VAL A 18 -18.68 -14.24 6.87
C VAL A 18 -19.96 -15.09 6.89
N LEU A 19 -20.63 -15.20 8.04
CA LEU A 19 -21.88 -15.96 8.17
C LEU A 19 -23.08 -15.23 7.54
N ALA A 20 -23.07 -13.90 7.49
CA ALA A 20 -24.11 -13.10 6.83
C ALA A 20 -24.08 -13.26 5.30
N ASN A 21 -22.92 -13.61 4.75
CA ASN A 21 -22.72 -13.84 3.32
C ASN A 21 -22.11 -15.24 3.09
N PRO A 22 -22.85 -16.32 3.43
CA PRO A 22 -22.31 -17.67 3.31
C PRO A 22 -22.05 -17.96 1.83
N SER A 23 -20.78 -17.96 1.44
CA SER A 23 -20.39 -18.16 0.04
C SER A 23 -20.71 -19.59 -0.38
N THR A 24 -21.85 -19.79 -1.02
CA THR A 24 -22.13 -21.00 -1.81
C THR A 24 -21.46 -20.94 -3.18
N GLU A 25 -20.95 -19.77 -3.57
CA GLU A 25 -20.29 -19.63 -4.86
C GLU A 25 -18.93 -20.34 -4.88
N PRO A 26 -18.65 -21.09 -5.95
CA PRO A 26 -17.39 -21.76 -6.12
C PRO A 26 -16.26 -20.73 -6.28
N LEU A 27 -15.03 -21.20 -6.00
CA LEU A 27 -13.82 -20.46 -6.33
C LEU A 27 -13.81 -20.13 -7.84
N PRO A 28 -13.65 -18.86 -8.24
CA PRO A 28 -13.54 -18.49 -9.65
C PRO A 28 -12.35 -19.19 -10.32
N PRO A 29 -12.40 -19.43 -11.65
CA PRO A 29 -11.26 -19.99 -12.36
C PRO A 29 -10.04 -19.06 -12.23
N ALA A 30 -8.89 -19.67 -11.91
CA ALA A 30 -7.62 -18.97 -11.80
C ALA A 30 -7.23 -18.30 -13.12
N LEU A 31 -6.52 -17.19 -13.02
CA LEU A 31 -5.93 -16.48 -14.15
C LEU A 31 -4.64 -17.18 -14.57
N GLU A 32 -4.39 -17.26 -15.88
CA GLU A 32 -3.12 -17.78 -16.42
C GLU A 32 -2.01 -16.72 -16.35
N VAL A 33 -1.69 -16.27 -15.13
CA VAL A 33 -0.71 -15.22 -14.87
C VAL A 33 0.22 -15.59 -13.74
N SER A 34 1.37 -14.93 -13.67
CA SER A 34 2.28 -15.12 -12.54
C SER A 34 1.67 -14.62 -11.23
N PRO A 35 2.05 -15.20 -10.07
CA PRO A 35 1.60 -14.71 -8.76
C PRO A 35 1.92 -13.22 -8.52
N TRP A 36 2.98 -12.68 -9.13
CA TRP A 36 3.31 -11.25 -9.03
C TRP A 36 2.30 -10.37 -9.76
N LEU A 37 1.89 -10.77 -10.97
CA LEU A 37 0.85 -10.06 -11.71
C LEU A 37 -0.51 -10.19 -11.01
N ALA A 38 -0.83 -11.37 -10.46
CA ALA A 38 -2.04 -11.55 -9.66
C ALA A 38 -2.06 -10.67 -8.39
N MET A 39 -0.94 -10.51 -7.67
CA MET A 39 -0.85 -9.57 -6.53
C MET A 39 -1.06 -8.12 -6.96
N SER A 40 -0.40 -7.68 -8.05
CA SER A 40 -0.58 -6.33 -8.59
C SER A 40 -2.03 -6.07 -9.00
N LEU A 41 -2.66 -7.04 -9.67
CA LEU A 41 -4.05 -6.99 -10.06
C LEU A 41 -4.99 -6.92 -8.84
N LEU A 42 -4.81 -7.80 -7.85
CA LEU A 42 -5.63 -7.85 -6.63
C LEU A 42 -5.69 -6.47 -5.96
N GLN A 43 -4.52 -5.89 -5.70
CA GLN A 43 -4.39 -4.63 -4.99
C GLN A 43 -5.05 -3.48 -5.76
N LYS A 44 -4.70 -3.29 -7.03
CA LYS A 44 -5.25 -2.21 -7.84
C LYS A 44 -6.74 -2.41 -8.17
N ALA A 45 -7.21 -3.66 -8.27
CA ALA A 45 -8.62 -3.94 -8.43
C ALA A 45 -9.42 -3.51 -7.19
N ILE A 46 -8.96 -3.83 -5.98
CA ILE A 46 -9.58 -3.36 -4.73
C ILE A 46 -9.54 -1.83 -4.66
N ARG A 47 -8.38 -1.22 -4.94
CA ARG A 47 -8.16 0.23 -4.98
C ARG A 47 -9.17 0.97 -5.89
N ARG A 48 -9.59 0.33 -6.98
CA ARG A 48 -10.51 0.85 -8.01
C ARG A 48 -11.94 0.29 -7.91
N GLY A 49 -12.28 -0.43 -6.83
CA GLY A 49 -13.63 -0.98 -6.64
C GLY A 49 -14.03 -2.05 -7.66
N ARG A 50 -13.07 -2.76 -8.26
CA ARG A 50 -13.30 -3.80 -9.28
C ARG A 50 -13.38 -5.19 -8.63
N THR A 51 -14.44 -5.44 -7.87
CA THR A 51 -14.62 -6.66 -7.06
C THR A 51 -14.37 -7.96 -7.83
N GLU A 52 -14.96 -8.13 -9.02
CA GLU A 52 -14.79 -9.34 -9.83
C GLU A 52 -13.33 -9.63 -10.22
N LEU A 53 -12.58 -8.58 -10.62
CA LEU A 53 -11.17 -8.72 -10.95
C LEU A 53 -10.34 -9.07 -9.72
N ALA A 54 -10.66 -8.46 -8.57
CA ALA A 54 -10.00 -8.74 -7.31
C ALA A 54 -10.24 -10.19 -6.86
N LEU A 55 -11.48 -10.70 -6.98
CA LEU A 55 -11.82 -12.07 -6.63
C LEU A 55 -11.10 -13.10 -7.51
N ARG A 56 -10.99 -12.88 -8.83
CA ARG A 56 -10.23 -13.75 -9.73
C ARG A 56 -8.73 -13.74 -9.44
N ALA A 57 -8.18 -12.56 -9.16
CA ALA A 57 -6.77 -12.44 -8.74
C ALA A 57 -6.50 -13.18 -7.43
N ALA A 58 -7.41 -13.05 -6.46
CA ALA A 58 -7.33 -13.77 -5.20
C ALA A 58 -7.48 -15.28 -5.36
N ALA A 59 -8.36 -15.77 -6.24
CA ALA A 59 -8.50 -17.19 -6.52
C ALA A 59 -7.19 -17.80 -7.07
N THR A 60 -6.54 -17.07 -7.97
CA THR A 60 -5.20 -17.41 -8.49
C THR A 60 -4.18 -17.50 -7.35
N LEU A 61 -4.11 -16.47 -6.50
CA LEU A 61 -3.16 -16.46 -5.37
C LEU A 61 -3.49 -17.49 -4.30
N LEU A 62 -4.76 -17.79 -4.04
CA LEU A 62 -5.14 -18.79 -3.05
C LEU A 62 -4.69 -20.19 -3.48
N THR A 63 -4.72 -20.45 -4.80
CA THR A 63 -4.26 -21.70 -5.40
C THR A 63 -2.73 -21.78 -5.40
N ASP A 64 -2.05 -20.72 -5.85
CA ASP A 64 -0.61 -20.77 -6.15
C ASP A 64 0.28 -20.30 -4.99
N ALA A 65 -0.20 -19.38 -4.16
CA ALA A 65 0.58 -18.67 -3.15
C ALA A 65 -0.29 -18.11 -1.99
N PRO A 66 -0.98 -18.96 -1.21
CA PRO A 66 -1.97 -18.53 -0.22
C PRO A 66 -1.40 -17.58 0.85
N ASP A 67 -0.16 -17.79 1.30
CA ASP A 67 0.47 -16.89 2.28
C ASP A 67 0.70 -15.48 1.71
N ARG A 68 0.98 -15.38 0.40
CA ARG A 68 1.11 -14.09 -0.29
C ARG A 68 -0.23 -13.37 -0.39
N LEU A 69 -1.32 -14.11 -0.62
CA LEU A 69 -2.67 -13.54 -0.59
C LEU A 69 -2.93 -12.87 0.76
N TRP A 70 -2.78 -13.59 1.87
CA TRP A 70 -3.11 -13.05 3.20
C TRP A 70 -2.23 -11.88 3.60
N ARG A 71 -0.92 -11.97 3.36
CA ARG A 71 -0.03 -10.82 3.59
C ARG A 71 -0.45 -9.61 2.76
N ARG A 72 -0.83 -9.82 1.49
CA ARG A 72 -1.27 -8.76 0.59
C ARG A 72 -2.61 -8.15 1.00
N LEU A 73 -3.59 -8.94 1.46
CA LEU A 73 -4.86 -8.40 2.00
C LEU A 73 -4.60 -7.49 3.22
N GLY A 74 -3.69 -7.89 4.11
CA GLY A 74 -3.25 -7.06 5.23
C GLY A 74 -2.63 -5.74 4.75
N ILE A 75 -1.71 -5.79 3.79
CA ILE A 75 -1.11 -4.58 3.20
C ILE A 75 -2.18 -3.66 2.62
N ILE A 76 -3.08 -4.19 1.78
CA ILE A 76 -4.14 -3.41 1.11
C ILE A 76 -5.06 -2.75 2.12
N ALA A 77 -5.43 -3.44 3.20
CA ALA A 77 -6.31 -2.85 4.21
C ALA A 77 -5.69 -1.60 4.84
N PHE A 78 -4.41 -1.61 5.18
CA PHE A 78 -3.77 -0.43 5.76
C PHE A 78 -3.31 0.60 4.72
N GLU A 79 -2.91 0.18 3.51
CA GLU A 79 -2.42 1.07 2.45
C GLU A 79 -3.57 1.78 1.72
N ASP A 80 -4.59 1.03 1.31
CA ASP A 80 -5.62 1.51 0.37
C ASP A 80 -6.95 1.85 1.05
N VAL A 81 -7.29 1.18 2.16
CA VAL A 81 -8.49 1.50 2.96
C VAL A 81 -8.12 2.48 4.09
N GLY A 82 -7.11 2.15 4.89
CA GLY A 82 -6.50 3.04 5.87
C GLY A 82 -7.50 3.63 6.87
N VAL A 83 -7.39 4.94 7.13
CA VAL A 83 -8.28 5.67 8.06
C VAL A 83 -9.71 5.86 7.53
N ALA A 84 -10.02 5.45 6.29
CA ALA A 84 -11.34 5.65 5.71
C ALA A 84 -12.39 4.67 6.24
N ASP A 85 -11.97 3.46 6.61
CA ASP A 85 -12.85 2.42 7.17
C ASP A 85 -12.06 1.53 8.15
N LEU A 86 -12.04 1.96 9.42
CA LEU A 86 -11.37 1.26 10.52
C LEU A 86 -12.01 -0.10 10.85
N GLU A 87 -13.28 -0.30 10.48
CA GLU A 87 -13.92 -1.60 10.65
C GLU A 87 -13.36 -2.60 9.66
N THR A 88 -13.28 -2.26 8.37
CA THR A 88 -12.62 -3.11 7.36
C THR A 88 -11.19 -3.46 7.75
N LEU A 89 -10.46 -2.50 8.33
CA LEU A 89 -9.12 -2.71 8.86
C LEU A 89 -9.09 -3.72 10.01
N SER A 90 -10.02 -3.60 10.96
CA SER A 90 -10.18 -4.49 12.11
C SER A 90 -10.50 -5.92 11.69
N LEU A 91 -11.45 -6.09 10.77
CA LEU A 91 -11.86 -7.40 10.25
C LEU A 91 -10.71 -8.09 9.51
N THR A 92 -10.00 -7.34 8.67
CA THR A 92 -8.84 -7.87 7.95
C THR A 92 -7.73 -8.29 8.90
N THR A 93 -7.44 -7.45 9.91
CA THR A 93 -6.43 -7.76 10.94
C THR A 93 -6.81 -9.01 11.74
N ALA A 94 -8.08 -9.17 12.12
CA ALA A 94 -8.57 -10.37 12.78
C ALA A 94 -8.38 -11.64 11.92
N ALA A 95 -8.57 -11.55 10.61
CA ALA A 95 -8.37 -12.66 9.67
C ALA A 95 -6.90 -13.09 9.51
N LEU A 96 -5.93 -12.23 9.87
CA LEU A 96 -4.49 -12.55 9.91
C LEU A 96 -4.09 -13.40 11.13
N THR A 97 -5.03 -13.72 12.04
CA THR A 97 -4.75 -14.52 13.25
C THR A 97 -4.20 -15.91 12.91
N GLY A 98 -4.70 -16.54 11.83
CA GLY A 98 -4.12 -17.78 11.29
C GLY A 98 -5.11 -18.70 10.55
N LYS A 99 -4.56 -19.68 9.83
CA LYS A 99 -5.32 -20.64 8.99
C LYS A 99 -6.39 -21.41 9.74
N SER A 100 -6.11 -21.86 10.98
CA SER A 100 -7.07 -22.60 11.80
C SER A 100 -8.32 -21.78 12.14
N HIS A 101 -8.16 -20.48 12.37
CA HIS A 101 -9.31 -19.60 12.63
C HIS A 101 -10.19 -19.50 11.38
N ARG A 102 -9.60 -19.25 10.21
CA ARG A 102 -10.34 -19.15 8.95
C ARG A 102 -11.02 -20.46 8.53
N ALA A 103 -10.41 -21.61 8.83
CA ALA A 103 -11.03 -22.91 8.62
C ALA A 103 -12.36 -23.07 9.38
N LYS A 104 -12.47 -22.50 10.59
CA LYS A 104 -13.72 -22.51 11.37
C LYS A 104 -14.80 -21.58 10.80
N LEU A 105 -14.41 -20.62 9.96
CA LEU A 105 -15.30 -19.64 9.33
C LEU A 105 -15.72 -20.05 7.90
N GLY A 106 -15.68 -21.34 7.56
CA GLY A 106 -16.00 -21.82 6.21
C GLY A 106 -14.82 -21.87 5.25
N GLY A 107 -13.58 -21.70 5.75
CA GLY A 107 -12.36 -21.88 4.97
C GLY A 107 -11.77 -20.59 4.40
N GLU A 108 -10.61 -20.73 3.77
CA GLU A 108 -9.82 -19.59 3.28
C GLU A 108 -10.60 -18.74 2.26
N TRP A 109 -11.33 -19.38 1.34
CA TRP A 109 -12.05 -18.66 0.29
C TRP A 109 -13.22 -17.84 0.82
N ALA A 110 -14.03 -18.39 1.72
CA ALA A 110 -15.17 -17.69 2.31
C ALA A 110 -14.73 -16.40 3.01
N VAL A 111 -13.64 -16.49 3.79
CA VAL A 111 -13.06 -15.32 4.48
C VAL A 111 -12.44 -14.35 3.48
N ALA A 112 -11.63 -14.82 2.53
CA ALA A 112 -10.96 -13.95 1.56
C ALA A 112 -11.97 -13.19 0.69
N ARG A 113 -12.98 -13.87 0.15
CA ARG A 113 -14.06 -13.26 -0.64
C ARG A 113 -14.76 -12.15 0.15
N THR A 114 -15.19 -12.45 1.38
CA THR A 114 -15.88 -11.49 2.26
C THR A 114 -15.05 -10.21 2.43
N LEU A 115 -13.75 -10.36 2.74
CA LEU A 115 -12.86 -9.22 2.94
C LEU A 115 -12.57 -8.46 1.64
N ILE A 116 -12.39 -9.15 0.52
CA ILE A 116 -12.10 -8.53 -0.77
C ILE A 116 -13.28 -7.70 -1.26
N SER A 117 -14.49 -8.26 -1.21
CA SER A 117 -15.72 -7.55 -1.57
C SER A 117 -15.88 -6.30 -0.70
N ARG A 118 -15.73 -6.46 0.63
CA ARG A 118 -15.81 -5.34 1.55
C ARG A 118 -14.75 -4.28 1.28
N MET A 119 -13.49 -4.66 1.09
CA MET A 119 -12.42 -3.71 0.77
C MET A 119 -12.63 -3.01 -0.56
N ALA A 120 -13.14 -3.69 -1.59
CA ALA A 120 -13.42 -3.09 -2.89
C ALA A 120 -14.51 -2.01 -2.78
N GLU A 121 -15.54 -2.24 -1.97
CA GLU A 121 -16.64 -1.30 -1.74
C GLU A 121 -16.32 -0.18 -0.73
N ALA A 122 -15.41 -0.42 0.21
CA ALA A 122 -15.08 0.53 1.27
C ALA A 122 -14.56 1.88 0.72
N PRO A 123 -14.79 3.00 1.44
CA PRO A 123 -14.02 4.22 1.25
C PRO A 123 -12.51 3.94 1.25
N LYS A 124 -11.75 4.67 0.43
CA LYS A 124 -10.30 4.50 0.27
C LYS A 124 -9.54 5.67 0.86
N CYS A 125 -8.43 5.43 1.54
CA CYS A 125 -7.51 6.48 1.97
C CYS A 125 -6.08 5.96 2.03
N ARG A 126 -5.20 6.62 1.29
CA ARG A 126 -3.77 6.33 1.22
C ARG A 126 -2.89 7.24 2.05
N ALA A 127 -3.46 8.13 2.85
CA ALA A 127 -2.70 9.15 3.56
C ALA A 127 -1.56 8.57 4.42
N ALA A 128 -1.71 7.35 4.98
CA ALA A 128 -0.63 6.70 5.72
C ALA A 128 0.54 6.29 4.81
N ASP A 129 0.26 5.77 3.62
CA ASP A 129 1.27 5.39 2.62
C ASP A 129 1.92 6.62 1.97
N ASP A 130 1.12 7.63 1.63
CA ASP A 130 1.62 8.91 1.14
C ASP A 130 2.53 9.57 2.19
N LEU A 131 2.19 9.47 3.48
CA LEU A 131 3.01 9.97 4.58
C LEU A 131 4.33 9.21 4.72
N VAL A 132 4.37 7.90 4.45
CA VAL A 132 5.63 7.14 4.35
C VAL A 132 6.53 7.77 3.29
N MET A 133 5.99 8.01 2.10
CA MET A 133 6.75 8.62 0.99
C MET A 133 7.27 10.01 1.35
N VAL A 134 6.43 10.85 1.95
CA VAL A 134 6.83 12.20 2.38
C VAL A 134 7.93 12.13 3.45
N VAL A 135 7.76 11.30 4.48
CA VAL A 135 8.76 11.17 5.55
C VAL A 135 10.11 10.70 5.02
N GLN A 136 10.14 9.80 4.03
CA GLN A 136 11.37 9.28 3.45
C GLN A 136 12.06 10.25 2.49
N HIS A 137 11.29 10.96 1.67
CA HIS A 137 11.86 11.64 0.50
C HIS A 137 11.74 13.16 0.53
N HIS A 138 10.82 13.72 1.31
CA HIS A 138 10.58 15.16 1.29
C HIS A 138 11.85 15.93 1.71
N PRO A 139 12.33 16.89 0.90
CA PRO A 139 13.60 17.57 1.14
C PRO A 139 13.58 18.41 2.41
N GLY A 140 12.42 18.97 2.77
CA GLY A 140 12.24 19.77 3.99
C GLY A 140 12.43 18.99 5.30
N LEU A 141 12.46 17.66 5.27
CA LEU A 141 12.69 16.82 6.46
C LEU A 141 14.15 16.39 6.63
N ARG A 142 15.06 16.84 5.75
CA ARG A 142 16.48 16.42 5.82
C ARG A 142 17.08 16.68 7.20
N GLN A 143 16.96 17.91 7.70
CA GLN A 143 17.50 18.31 9.00
C GLN A 143 16.81 17.56 10.14
N ALA A 144 15.48 17.42 10.09
CA ALA A 144 14.73 16.69 11.10
C ALA A 144 15.14 15.20 11.19
N ARG A 145 15.49 14.56 10.07
CA ARG A 145 16.00 13.17 10.10
C ARG A 145 17.30 13.05 10.87
N ASP A 146 18.19 14.02 10.77
CA ASP A 146 19.46 14.01 11.49
C ASP A 146 19.23 14.34 12.99
N GLU A 147 18.44 15.37 13.29
CA GLU A 147 18.20 15.83 14.67
C GLU A 147 17.40 14.82 15.50
N LEU A 148 16.34 14.25 14.94
CA LEU A 148 15.48 13.32 15.67
C LEU A 148 16.17 11.97 15.93
N MET A 149 17.20 11.62 15.16
CA MET A 149 17.96 10.40 15.39
C MET A 149 18.72 10.38 16.71
N GLU A 150 19.08 11.55 17.23
CA GLU A 150 19.79 11.71 18.51
C GLU A 150 18.87 11.64 19.73
N LEU A 151 17.55 11.70 19.53
CA LEU A 151 16.58 11.66 20.62
C LEU A 151 16.40 10.25 21.18
N THR A 152 16.02 10.17 22.45
CA THR A 152 15.58 8.93 23.10
C THR A 152 14.21 8.49 22.58
N THR A 153 13.86 7.21 22.73
CA THR A 153 12.52 6.72 22.36
C THR A 153 11.41 7.49 23.06
N ARG A 154 11.61 7.83 24.34
CA ARG A 154 10.64 8.63 25.12
C ARG A 154 10.42 10.02 24.52
N GLU A 155 11.48 10.71 24.13
CA GLU A 155 11.38 12.05 23.51
C GLU A 155 10.70 11.97 22.13
N LEU A 156 11.03 10.95 21.32
CA LEU A 156 10.39 10.73 20.04
C LEU A 156 8.89 10.47 20.17
N VAL A 157 8.49 9.65 21.13
CA VAL A 157 7.08 9.38 21.41
C VAL A 157 6.37 10.64 21.88
N HIS A 158 7.00 11.43 22.76
CA HIS A 158 6.45 12.71 23.20
C HIS A 158 6.24 13.68 22.03
N LEU A 159 7.18 13.72 21.08
CA LEU A 159 7.02 14.52 19.87
C LEU A 159 5.86 14.00 19.02
N ALA A 160 5.79 12.69 18.77
CA ALA A 160 4.75 12.06 17.97
C ALA A 160 3.33 12.29 18.49
N THR A 161 3.14 12.33 19.81
CA THR A 161 1.84 12.57 20.46
C THR A 161 1.57 14.05 20.78
N GLY A 162 2.55 14.92 20.61
CA GLY A 162 2.45 16.35 20.89
C GLY A 162 1.84 17.19 19.75
N SER A 163 2.14 18.49 19.80
CA SER A 163 1.64 19.51 18.86
C SER A 163 2.60 19.86 17.72
N ALA A 164 3.68 19.10 17.55
CA ALA A 164 4.63 19.30 16.46
C ALA A 164 3.95 19.16 15.07
N PRO A 165 4.54 19.69 13.98
CA PRO A 165 4.04 19.47 12.63
C PRO A 165 3.88 17.98 12.31
N LEU A 166 2.82 17.62 11.55
CA LEU A 166 2.49 16.22 11.26
C LEU A 166 3.67 15.41 10.70
N LEU A 167 4.46 16.00 9.80
CA LEU A 167 5.59 15.29 9.19
C LEU A 167 6.69 14.95 10.20
N GLU A 168 6.97 15.84 11.15
CA GLU A 168 7.92 15.59 12.24
C GLU A 168 7.37 14.56 13.21
N ARG A 169 6.06 14.62 13.53
CA ARG A 169 5.38 13.61 14.36
C ARG A 169 5.46 12.22 13.75
N ALA A 170 5.23 12.12 12.44
CA ALA A 170 5.29 10.87 11.70
C ALA A 170 6.71 10.29 11.63
N LEU A 171 7.71 11.15 11.39
CA LEU A 171 9.12 10.77 11.41
C LEU A 171 9.53 10.30 12.81
N ALA A 172 9.18 11.04 13.86
CA ALA A 172 9.47 10.65 15.23
C ALA A 172 8.81 9.32 15.60
N LEU A 173 7.56 9.11 15.19
CA LEU A 173 6.86 7.84 15.38
C LEU A 173 7.60 6.68 14.69
N TRP A 174 8.06 6.85 13.45
CA TRP A 174 8.84 5.81 12.76
C TRP A 174 10.14 5.49 13.48
N LEU A 175 10.90 6.52 13.90
CA LEU A 175 12.14 6.32 14.65
C LEU A 175 11.91 5.67 16.01
N ALA A 176 10.78 5.96 16.67
CA ALA A 176 10.40 5.34 17.95
C ALA A 176 9.98 3.88 17.80
N ILE A 177 9.28 3.52 16.71
CA ILE A 177 8.96 2.13 16.35
C ILE A 177 10.24 1.37 15.96
N GLY A 178 11.17 2.05 15.30
CA GLY A 178 12.48 1.55 14.91
C GLY A 178 12.55 1.12 13.46
N THR A 179 13.59 1.60 12.77
CA THR A 179 13.86 1.31 11.36
C THR A 179 14.56 -0.03 11.15
N VAL A 180 15.02 -0.71 12.20
CA VAL A 180 15.43 -2.13 12.10
C VAL A 180 14.21 -3.04 11.89
N ARG A 181 13.07 -2.69 12.49
CA ARG A 181 11.82 -3.46 12.37
C ARG A 181 11.00 -3.02 11.16
N CYS A 182 10.96 -1.73 10.88
CA CYS A 182 10.31 -1.15 9.72
C CYS A 182 11.36 -0.46 8.84
N PRO A 183 12.07 -1.20 7.97
CA PRO A 183 13.18 -0.68 7.20
C PRO A 183 12.78 0.45 6.26
N SER A 184 13.73 1.34 6.02
CA SER A 184 13.67 2.44 5.08
C SER A 184 15.03 2.59 4.43
N ASP A 185 15.07 2.74 3.11
CA ASP A 185 16.32 2.98 2.38
C ASP A 185 16.88 4.40 2.62
N HIS A 186 16.11 5.27 3.28
CA HIS A 186 16.43 6.68 3.50
C HIS A 186 16.61 7.08 4.96
N LEU A 187 16.30 6.19 5.91
CA LEU A 187 16.47 6.47 7.33
C LEU A 187 17.60 5.59 7.91
N PRO A 188 18.42 6.11 8.83
CA PRO A 188 19.42 5.31 9.52
C PRO A 188 18.79 4.14 10.29
N LEU A 189 19.53 3.05 10.47
CA LEU A 189 19.08 1.91 11.27
C LEU A 189 19.01 2.29 12.75
N ARG A 190 17.86 2.02 13.36
CA ARG A 190 17.56 2.29 14.77
C ARG A 190 16.69 1.17 15.34
N CYS A 191 17.05 0.68 16.51
CA CYS A 191 16.18 -0.14 17.33
C CYS A 191 15.15 0.75 18.02
N GLY A 192 13.86 0.42 17.90
CA GLY A 192 12.79 1.12 18.59
C GLY A 192 12.13 0.26 19.66
N GLU A 193 11.09 0.79 20.29
CA GLU A 193 10.34 0.14 21.36
C GLU A 193 8.83 0.12 21.04
N PRO A 194 8.37 -0.71 20.08
CA PRO A 194 7.00 -0.66 19.59
C PRO A 194 5.92 -0.78 20.65
N ASP A 195 6.12 -1.63 21.66
CA ASP A 195 5.12 -1.81 22.72
C ASP A 195 4.97 -0.53 23.57
N ALA A 196 6.08 0.08 23.98
CA ALA A 196 6.06 1.34 24.72
C ALA A 196 5.46 2.49 23.89
N VAL A 197 5.71 2.51 22.58
CA VAL A 197 5.10 3.47 21.65
C VAL A 197 3.58 3.34 21.69
N PHE A 198 3.03 2.15 21.45
CA PHE A 198 1.58 1.96 21.39
C PHE A 198 0.90 2.17 22.75
N ASP A 199 1.55 1.78 23.85
CA ASP A 199 1.05 2.07 25.20
C ASP A 199 0.92 3.59 25.42
N THR A 200 1.93 4.34 25.00
CA THR A 200 1.88 5.81 25.10
C THR A 200 0.88 6.45 24.14
N LEU A 201 0.63 5.85 22.96
CA LEU A 201 -0.43 6.32 22.06
C LEU A 201 -1.81 6.17 22.72
N CYS A 202 -2.07 5.06 23.42
CA CYS A 202 -3.28 4.90 24.23
C CYS A 202 -3.34 5.95 25.36
N ASP A 203 -2.26 6.12 26.12
CA ASP A 203 -2.22 7.08 27.24
C ASP A 203 -2.39 8.54 26.78
N ALA A 204 -1.99 8.85 25.54
CA ALA A 204 -2.20 10.14 24.90
C ALA A 204 -3.64 10.37 24.41
N GLY A 205 -4.54 9.40 24.60
CA GLY A 205 -5.96 9.50 24.25
C GLY A 205 -6.26 9.28 22.77
N LEU A 206 -5.37 8.63 22.01
CA LEU A 206 -5.73 8.18 20.67
C LEU A 206 -6.79 7.06 20.77
N PRO A 207 -7.67 6.90 19.77
CA PRO A 207 -8.74 5.90 19.85
C PRO A 207 -8.20 4.47 20.04
N ASP A 208 -8.53 3.84 21.17
CA ASP A 208 -8.06 2.50 21.56
C ASP A 208 -8.21 1.46 20.43
N THR A 209 -9.37 1.45 19.75
CA THR A 209 -9.62 0.51 18.65
C THR A 209 -8.62 0.69 17.51
N ALA A 210 -8.32 1.94 17.11
CA ALA A 210 -7.35 2.19 16.05
C ALA A 210 -5.95 1.80 16.49
N VAL A 211 -5.56 2.16 17.72
CA VAL A 211 -4.24 1.85 18.28
C VAL A 211 -4.00 0.35 18.35
N GLU A 212 -4.93 -0.42 18.91
CA GLU A 212 -4.75 -1.86 19.11
C GLU A 212 -4.82 -2.67 17.80
N VAL A 213 -5.65 -2.24 16.83
CA VAL A 213 -5.65 -2.81 15.47
C VAL A 213 -4.33 -2.54 14.76
N CYS A 214 -3.78 -1.32 14.90
CA CYS A 214 -2.49 -0.97 14.31
C CYS A 214 -1.32 -1.69 15.01
N ARG A 215 -1.39 -1.91 16.32
CA ARG A 215 -0.42 -2.72 17.09
C ARG A 215 -0.37 -4.15 16.56
N GLU A 216 -1.52 -4.78 16.41
CA GLU A 216 -1.63 -6.14 15.84
C GLU A 216 -1.21 -6.17 14.36
N GLY A 217 -1.60 -5.16 13.58
CA GLY A 217 -1.16 -4.99 12.19
C GLY A 217 0.37 -4.93 12.06
N LEU A 218 1.04 -4.11 12.87
CA LEU A 218 2.50 -4.03 12.90
C LEU A 218 3.14 -5.37 13.26
N ARG A 219 2.57 -6.10 14.22
CA ARG A 219 3.07 -7.42 14.62
C ARG A 219 2.97 -8.46 13.50
N LYS A 220 1.91 -8.41 12.70
CA LYS A 220 1.67 -9.36 11.61
C LYS A 220 2.41 -9.00 10.32
N LEU A 221 2.53 -7.71 10.02
CA LEU A 221 2.97 -7.23 8.72
C LEU A 221 4.39 -6.66 8.75
N GLY A 222 4.80 -6.06 9.87
CA GLY A 222 6.10 -5.38 10.01
C GLY A 222 6.16 -4.03 9.27
N LEU A 223 5.03 -3.36 9.07
CA LEU A 223 4.94 -2.18 8.21
C LEU A 223 4.66 -0.91 9.03
N ILE A 224 5.38 0.17 8.72
CA ILE A 224 5.25 1.46 9.40
C ILE A 224 3.89 2.14 9.13
N LEU A 225 3.25 1.82 8.02
CA LEU A 225 1.91 2.28 7.70
C LEU A 225 0.89 1.95 8.80
N CYS A 226 1.08 0.87 9.57
CA CYS A 226 0.18 0.53 10.68
C CYS A 226 0.15 1.63 11.75
N PRO A 227 1.25 1.99 12.45
CA PRO A 227 1.23 3.09 13.41
C PRO A 227 0.94 4.47 12.78
N LEU A 228 1.20 4.69 11.49
CA LEU A 228 0.79 5.96 10.85
C LEU A 228 -0.74 6.07 10.69
N VAL A 229 -1.45 4.96 10.50
CA VAL A 229 -2.93 4.96 10.52
C VAL A 229 -3.46 5.38 11.89
N SER A 230 -2.88 4.91 13.01
CA SER A 230 -3.31 5.36 14.33
C SER A 230 -3.01 6.84 14.56
N LEU A 231 -1.85 7.35 14.11
CA LEU A 231 -1.50 8.77 14.19
C LEU A 231 -2.49 9.68 13.42
N LEU A 232 -2.93 9.24 12.23
CA LEU A 232 -3.84 10.01 11.37
C LEU A 232 -5.31 9.94 11.80
N THR A 233 -5.68 8.93 12.59
CA THR A 233 -7.08 8.67 12.96
C THR A 233 -7.75 9.85 13.68
N PRO A 234 -7.15 10.50 14.70
CA PRO A 234 -7.77 11.66 15.37
C PRO A 234 -8.02 12.84 14.43
N MET A 235 -7.09 13.11 13.50
CA MET A 235 -7.22 14.17 12.50
C MET A 235 -8.39 13.89 11.57
N ARG A 236 -8.47 12.64 11.08
CA ARG A 236 -9.60 12.23 10.25
C ARG A 236 -10.92 12.41 11.01
N MET A 237 -11.02 12.00 12.28
CA MET A 237 -12.29 12.11 13.03
C MET A 237 -12.78 13.55 13.24
N THR A 238 -11.89 14.53 13.17
CA THR A 238 -12.21 15.94 13.45
C THR A 238 -12.34 16.80 12.21
N GLU A 239 -11.74 16.39 11.10
CA GLU A 239 -11.78 17.13 9.84
C GLU A 239 -13.03 16.80 8.99
N PRO A 240 -13.56 17.76 8.21
CA PRO A 240 -14.59 17.47 7.23
C PRO A 240 -14.05 16.52 6.16
N ALA A 241 -14.87 15.58 5.72
CA ALA A 241 -14.51 14.67 4.65
C ALA A 241 -15.70 14.34 3.76
N HIS A 242 -15.40 14.03 2.51
CA HIS A 242 -16.38 13.54 1.54
C HIS A 242 -15.73 12.48 0.65
N LEU A 243 -16.55 11.71 -0.07
CA LEU A 243 -16.05 10.72 -1.01
C LEU A 243 -15.99 11.34 -2.41
N THR A 244 -14.92 11.06 -3.13
CA THR A 244 -14.72 11.48 -4.52
C THR A 244 -13.98 10.40 -5.29
N ASP A 245 -14.20 10.31 -6.59
CA ASP A 245 -13.45 9.41 -7.47
C ASP A 245 -12.28 10.16 -8.09
N ASP A 246 -11.10 9.53 -8.12
CA ASP A 246 -10.01 10.01 -8.98
C ASP A 246 -10.35 9.73 -10.46
N GLU A 247 -9.83 10.57 -11.36
CA GLU A 247 -9.95 10.34 -12.80
C GLU A 247 -9.07 9.16 -13.23
N LEU A 248 -9.68 7.98 -13.40
CA LEU A 248 -8.97 6.78 -13.82
C LEU A 248 -8.62 6.83 -15.32
N PRO A 249 -7.35 6.60 -15.70
CA PRO A 249 -6.95 6.60 -17.11
C PRO A 249 -7.52 5.39 -17.86
N PRO A 250 -7.62 5.46 -19.19
CA PRO A 250 -8.14 4.38 -20.01
C PRO A 250 -7.28 3.12 -19.87
N GLU A 251 -7.95 1.97 -19.76
CA GLU A 251 -7.31 0.65 -19.66
C GLU A 251 -7.35 -0.10 -20.99
N LEU A 252 -6.32 -0.92 -21.26
CA LEU A 252 -6.34 -1.91 -22.34
C LEU A 252 -6.31 -3.32 -21.75
N PRO A 253 -7.13 -4.26 -22.26
CA PRO A 253 -7.01 -5.66 -21.84
C PRO A 253 -5.73 -6.27 -22.43
N VAL A 254 -4.94 -6.91 -21.58
CA VAL A 254 -3.71 -7.66 -21.92
C VAL A 254 -3.87 -9.08 -21.37
N GLY A 255 -4.18 -10.05 -22.24
CA GLY A 255 -4.41 -11.44 -21.80
C GLY A 255 -5.55 -11.58 -20.77
N GLY A 256 -6.59 -10.74 -20.88
CA GLY A 256 -7.70 -10.73 -19.92
C GLY A 256 -7.43 -9.98 -18.60
N VAL A 257 -6.24 -9.39 -18.45
CA VAL A 257 -5.86 -8.54 -17.31
C VAL A 257 -5.74 -7.07 -17.76
N PRO A 258 -6.25 -6.09 -17.00
CA PRO A 258 -6.08 -4.68 -17.36
C PRO A 258 -4.61 -4.24 -17.38
N SER A 259 -4.27 -3.33 -18.31
CA SER A 259 -2.91 -2.84 -18.53
C SER A 259 -2.25 -2.22 -17.29
N TRP A 260 -3.03 -1.58 -16.40
CA TRP A 260 -2.52 -0.99 -15.16
C TRP A 260 -1.98 -2.01 -14.14
N ALA A 261 -2.26 -3.31 -14.30
CA ALA A 261 -1.66 -4.35 -13.46
C ALA A 261 -0.18 -4.59 -13.81
N TYR A 262 0.28 -4.15 -14.99
CA TYR A 262 1.65 -4.31 -15.47
C TYR A 262 2.51 -3.11 -15.03
N ASP A 263 2.97 -3.14 -13.77
CA ASP A 263 3.74 -2.07 -13.13
C ASP A 263 5.21 -2.44 -12.89
N MET A 264 5.93 -1.63 -12.12
CA MET A 264 7.34 -1.85 -11.80
C MET A 264 7.61 -3.09 -10.92
N PHE A 265 6.59 -3.66 -10.28
CA PHE A 265 6.72 -4.84 -9.42
C PHE A 265 6.49 -6.15 -10.19
N VAL A 266 6.02 -6.06 -11.44
CA VAL A 266 5.83 -7.20 -12.34
C VAL A 266 6.94 -7.21 -13.40
N ARG A 267 7.44 -8.41 -13.76
CA ARG A 267 8.53 -8.56 -14.74
C ARG A 267 8.14 -7.96 -16.09
N GLU A 268 6.95 -8.28 -16.57
CA GLU A 268 6.39 -7.81 -17.83
C GLU A 268 6.19 -6.29 -17.80
N GLY A 269 5.74 -5.73 -16.67
CA GLY A 269 5.62 -4.29 -16.49
C GLY A 269 6.98 -3.56 -16.53
N ARG A 270 8.00 -4.07 -15.83
CA ARG A 270 9.38 -3.54 -15.92
C ARG A 270 9.93 -3.60 -17.34
N GLN A 271 9.64 -4.67 -18.09
CA GLN A 271 10.03 -4.78 -19.48
C GLN A 271 9.33 -3.72 -20.35
N ALA A 272 8.03 -3.52 -20.16
CA ALA A 272 7.27 -2.50 -20.86
C ALA A 272 7.82 -1.09 -20.58
N MET A 273 8.17 -0.79 -19.33
CA MET A 273 8.79 0.48 -18.95
C MET A 273 10.16 0.71 -19.62
N ARG A 274 11.00 -0.32 -19.73
CA ARG A 274 12.28 -0.22 -20.46
C ARG A 274 12.08 0.08 -21.94
N VAL A 275 11.09 -0.55 -22.58
CA VAL A 275 10.74 -0.28 -23.98
C VAL A 275 10.17 1.12 -24.13
N PHE A 276 9.33 1.57 -23.19
CA PHE A 276 8.77 2.93 -23.16
C PHE A 276 9.87 4.00 -23.08
N LEU A 277 10.89 3.80 -22.23
CA LEU A 277 12.04 4.71 -22.09
C LEU A 277 12.90 4.82 -23.36
N GLN A 278 12.75 3.91 -24.32
CA GLN A 278 13.41 3.97 -25.63
C GLN A 278 12.59 4.71 -26.68
N GLN A 279 11.32 5.00 -26.41
CA GLN A 279 10.45 5.71 -27.34
C GLN A 279 10.73 7.22 -27.33
N ASP A 280 10.26 7.89 -28.38
CA ASP A 280 10.27 9.34 -28.50
C ASP A 280 8.98 9.98 -27.93
N SER A 281 8.69 9.70 -26.66
CA SER A 281 7.58 10.29 -25.92
C SER A 281 8.01 11.51 -25.11
N ALA A 282 7.05 12.34 -24.69
CA ALA A 282 7.36 13.55 -23.91
C ALA A 282 7.99 13.17 -22.57
N THR A 283 7.42 12.18 -21.89
CA THR A 283 7.91 11.66 -20.60
C THR A 283 9.28 11.05 -20.72
N ALA A 284 9.52 10.20 -21.75
CA ALA A 284 10.81 9.55 -21.91
C ALA A 284 11.92 10.58 -22.23
N ARG A 285 11.63 11.61 -23.03
CA ARG A 285 12.56 12.74 -23.24
C ARG A 285 12.84 13.50 -21.96
N TRP A 286 11.81 13.77 -21.15
CA TRP A 286 11.96 14.45 -19.87
C TRP A 286 12.87 13.64 -18.92
N ILE A 287 12.61 12.34 -18.75
CA ILE A 287 13.39 11.47 -17.85
C ILE A 287 14.86 11.41 -18.29
N ARG A 288 15.12 11.20 -19.59
CA ARG A 288 16.50 11.14 -20.11
C ARG A 288 17.28 12.44 -19.92
N ARG A 289 16.59 13.59 -19.84
CA ARG A 289 17.20 14.91 -19.65
C ARG A 289 17.53 15.20 -18.18
N HIS A 290 16.69 14.76 -17.24
CA HIS A 290 16.78 15.18 -15.83
C HIS A 290 17.26 14.09 -14.87
N VAL A 291 17.13 12.82 -15.24
CA VAL A 291 17.40 11.68 -14.36
C VAL A 291 18.64 10.92 -14.83
N PRO A 292 19.54 10.48 -13.93
CA PRO A 292 20.65 9.60 -14.29
C PRO A 292 20.19 8.29 -14.94
N PRO A 293 20.89 7.75 -15.96
CA PRO A 293 20.50 6.53 -16.66
C PRO A 293 20.23 5.31 -15.76
N THR A 294 20.96 5.19 -14.65
CA THR A 294 20.80 4.10 -13.69
C THR A 294 19.48 4.13 -12.91
N GLN A 295 18.81 5.28 -12.86
CA GLN A 295 17.58 5.50 -12.09
C GLN A 295 16.33 5.65 -12.97
N HIS A 296 16.46 5.63 -14.30
CA HIS A 296 15.33 5.88 -15.21
C HIS A 296 14.12 4.99 -14.95
N ALA A 297 14.33 3.68 -14.76
CA ALA A 297 13.25 2.73 -14.56
C ALA A 297 12.54 2.90 -13.20
N GLU A 298 13.30 3.23 -12.16
CA GLU A 298 12.77 3.46 -10.81
C GLU A 298 11.94 4.74 -10.76
N VAL A 299 12.49 5.86 -11.26
CA VAL A 299 11.78 7.14 -11.33
C VAL A 299 10.51 7.02 -12.19
N LEU A 300 10.58 6.36 -13.36
CA LEU A 300 9.37 6.10 -14.15
C LEU A 300 8.34 5.27 -13.38
N GLY A 301 8.78 4.34 -12.52
CA GLY A 301 7.90 3.51 -11.72
C GLY A 301 7.13 4.31 -10.68
N ASN A 302 7.83 5.18 -9.96
CA ASN A 302 7.24 6.07 -8.97
C ASN A 302 6.27 7.07 -9.62
N LEU A 303 6.66 7.66 -10.75
CA LEU A 303 5.80 8.55 -11.52
C LEU A 303 4.55 7.84 -12.06
N LEU A 304 4.70 6.61 -12.55
CA LEU A 304 3.60 5.78 -13.05
C LEU A 304 2.63 5.42 -11.93
N PHE A 305 3.13 5.24 -10.71
CA PHE A 305 2.28 5.07 -9.55
C PHE A 305 1.41 6.30 -9.33
N ALA A 306 1.96 7.51 -9.25
CA ALA A 306 1.17 8.73 -9.09
C ALA A 306 0.21 9.00 -10.28
N ALA A 307 0.64 8.67 -11.50
CA ALA A 307 -0.13 8.91 -12.71
C ALA A 307 -1.31 7.93 -12.93
N GLU A 308 -1.19 6.68 -12.45
CA GLU A 308 -2.14 5.60 -12.76
C GLU A 308 -2.32 4.63 -11.58
N GLY A 309 -1.22 4.15 -11.01
CA GLY A 309 -1.23 3.05 -10.05
C GLY A 309 -1.98 3.40 -8.77
N GLY A 310 -1.74 4.60 -8.22
CA GLY A 310 -2.19 5.05 -6.92
C GLY A 310 -3.57 5.68 -6.88
N LEU A 311 -4.22 5.83 -8.03
CA LEU A 311 -5.55 6.43 -8.15
C LEU A 311 -6.63 5.55 -7.50
N LEU A 312 -7.57 6.21 -6.82
CA LEU A 312 -8.56 5.60 -5.95
C LEU A 312 -9.99 5.80 -6.48
N SER A 313 -10.83 4.76 -6.37
CA SER A 313 -12.29 4.93 -6.39
C SER A 313 -12.80 5.16 -4.96
N SER A 314 -13.85 5.95 -4.77
CA SER A 314 -14.42 6.28 -3.46
C SER A 314 -13.36 6.80 -2.48
N ARG A 315 -12.47 7.65 -2.96
CA ARG A 315 -11.42 8.29 -2.17
C ARG A 315 -12.02 9.18 -1.10
N LEU A 316 -11.57 9.01 0.12
CA LEU A 316 -11.81 9.95 1.19
C LEU A 316 -11.00 11.23 0.93
N ASP A 317 -11.69 12.31 0.60
CA ASP A 317 -11.13 13.64 0.44
C ASP A 317 -11.32 14.46 1.72
N TRP A 318 -10.21 14.83 2.33
CA TRP A 318 -10.14 15.53 3.61
C TRP A 318 -8.84 16.35 3.68
N PRO A 319 -8.81 17.50 4.39
CA PRO A 319 -7.71 18.47 4.32
C PRO A 319 -6.31 17.89 4.54
N THR A 320 -6.07 17.18 5.65
CA THR A 320 -4.75 16.61 5.95
C THR A 320 -4.37 15.55 4.92
N GLY A 321 -5.30 14.68 4.52
CA GLY A 321 -5.04 13.67 3.49
C GLY A 321 -4.68 14.28 2.13
N ALA A 322 -5.37 15.34 1.73
CA ALA A 322 -5.10 16.05 0.48
C ALA A 322 -3.71 16.72 0.49
N GLU A 323 -3.32 17.33 1.61
CA GLU A 323 -2.00 17.94 1.73
C GLU A 323 -0.87 16.90 1.70
N VAL A 324 -1.01 15.80 2.44
CA VAL A 324 -0.01 14.72 2.43
C VAL A 324 0.11 14.10 1.04
N ARG A 325 -1.01 13.87 0.34
CA ARG A 325 -0.99 13.39 -1.05
C ARG A 325 -0.27 14.37 -1.98
N ARG A 326 -0.56 15.67 -1.88
CA ARG A 326 0.09 16.71 -2.67
C ARG A 326 1.61 16.70 -2.45
N LEU A 327 2.06 16.63 -1.20
CA LEU A 327 3.48 16.53 -0.84
C LEU A 327 4.13 15.25 -1.40
N ALA A 328 3.43 14.11 -1.34
CA ALA A 328 3.91 12.85 -1.86
C ALA A 328 4.07 12.90 -3.39
N GLU A 329 3.04 13.34 -4.10
CA GLU A 329 3.01 13.36 -5.57
C GLU A 329 3.92 14.44 -6.17
N HIS A 330 4.05 15.61 -5.52
CA HIS A 330 4.73 16.75 -6.13
C HIS A 330 6.15 16.98 -5.60
N GLU A 331 6.39 16.71 -4.32
CA GLU A 331 7.63 17.12 -3.63
C GLU A 331 8.48 15.94 -3.15
N SER A 332 7.99 14.70 -3.33
CA SER A 332 8.62 13.48 -2.79
C SER A 332 8.98 12.44 -3.85
N GLN A 333 9.04 12.82 -5.13
CA GLN A 333 9.39 11.93 -6.26
C GLN A 333 10.91 11.70 -6.43
N GLY A 334 11.71 12.16 -5.47
CA GLY A 334 13.16 12.04 -5.45
C GLY A 334 13.90 13.31 -5.89
N PRO A 335 15.23 13.35 -5.71
CA PRO A 335 16.03 14.58 -5.86
C PRO A 335 16.10 15.11 -7.30
N HIS A 336 15.80 14.27 -8.29
CA HIS A 336 15.80 14.63 -9.72
C HIS A 336 14.43 15.05 -10.23
N CYS A 337 13.42 15.06 -9.37
CA CYS A 337 12.04 15.39 -9.73
C CYS A 337 11.42 16.36 -8.69
N PRO A 338 11.97 17.59 -8.56
CA PRO A 338 11.49 18.56 -7.58
C PRO A 338 10.06 19.06 -7.88
N GLU A 339 9.62 18.98 -9.14
CA GLU A 339 8.27 19.32 -9.57
C GLU A 339 7.59 18.09 -10.20
N GLY A 340 7.10 17.18 -9.36
CA GLY A 340 6.45 15.94 -9.82
C GLY A 340 5.23 16.18 -10.71
N ALA A 341 4.50 17.27 -10.50
CA ALA A 341 3.24 17.57 -11.19
C ALA A 341 3.39 17.66 -12.72
N GLU A 342 4.45 18.33 -13.22
CA GLU A 342 4.68 18.49 -14.66
C GLU A 342 4.88 17.13 -15.33
N VAL A 343 5.80 16.33 -14.81
CA VAL A 343 6.14 15.04 -15.41
C VAL A 343 5.03 14.00 -15.24
N ILE A 344 4.26 14.06 -14.16
CA ILE A 344 3.04 13.23 -14.00
C ILE A 344 2.02 13.58 -15.10
N ALA A 345 1.82 14.85 -15.40
CA ALA A 345 0.93 15.28 -16.48
C ALA A 345 1.42 14.80 -17.86
N LEU A 346 2.73 14.89 -18.14
CA LEU A 346 3.33 14.32 -19.35
C LEU A 346 3.07 12.81 -19.44
N LEU A 347 3.27 12.08 -18.33
CA LEU A 347 3.08 10.64 -18.28
C LEU A 347 1.62 10.26 -18.51
N ARG A 348 0.66 11.00 -17.93
CA ARG A 348 -0.78 10.80 -18.20
C ARG A 348 -1.09 10.94 -19.69
N GLY A 349 -0.52 11.93 -20.37
CA GLY A 349 -0.65 12.08 -21.82
C GLY A 349 -0.03 10.91 -22.62
N ASP A 350 1.04 10.31 -22.09
CA ASP A 350 1.75 9.18 -22.72
C ASP A 350 1.20 7.79 -22.32
N LEU A 351 0.24 7.68 -21.39
CA LEU A 351 -0.33 6.40 -20.94
C LEU A 351 -0.89 5.54 -22.09
N PRO A 352 -1.57 6.08 -23.12
CA PRO A 352 -2.00 5.28 -24.27
C PRO A 352 -0.85 4.60 -25.00
N LEU A 353 0.32 5.24 -25.10
CA LEU A 353 1.52 4.62 -25.67
C LEU A 353 2.05 3.51 -24.76
N LEU A 354 2.17 3.77 -23.46
CA LEU A 354 2.60 2.75 -22.49
C LEU A 354 1.67 1.53 -22.49
N ASN A 355 0.36 1.72 -22.58
CA ASN A 355 -0.62 0.62 -22.62
C ASN A 355 -0.48 -0.22 -23.89
N ARG A 356 -0.18 0.38 -25.06
CA ARG A 356 0.15 -0.39 -26.27
C ARG A 356 1.42 -1.23 -26.09
N ILE A 357 2.45 -0.68 -25.44
CA ILE A 357 3.70 -1.40 -25.16
C ILE A 357 3.44 -2.56 -24.18
N ARG A 358 2.67 -2.34 -23.11
CA ARG A 358 2.26 -3.40 -22.17
C ARG A 358 1.52 -4.52 -22.89
N ALA A 359 0.59 -4.20 -23.80
CA ALA A 359 -0.11 -5.20 -24.61
C ALA A 359 0.88 -6.00 -25.47
N GLN A 360 1.80 -5.35 -26.17
CA GLN A 360 2.82 -6.02 -26.98
C GLN A 360 3.75 -6.92 -26.17
N VAL A 361 4.13 -6.50 -24.95
CA VAL A 361 4.99 -7.30 -24.06
C VAL A 361 4.22 -8.48 -23.48
N GLY A 362 2.97 -8.26 -23.02
CA GLY A 362 2.15 -9.29 -22.39
C GLY A 362 1.56 -10.32 -23.36
N SER A 363 1.41 -9.98 -24.64
CA SER A 363 0.95 -10.93 -25.68
C SER A 363 2.03 -11.87 -26.19
N ARG A 364 3.31 -11.65 -25.83
CA ARG A 364 4.35 -12.61 -26.21
C ARG A 364 4.13 -13.88 -25.40
N GLU A 365 3.97 -15.02 -26.10
CA GLU A 365 3.92 -16.32 -25.44
C GLU A 365 5.02 -16.40 -24.39
N PRO A 366 4.70 -16.90 -23.19
CA PRO A 366 5.71 -17.07 -22.16
C PRO A 366 6.79 -17.95 -22.76
N ARG A 367 7.96 -17.36 -23.07
CA ARG A 367 9.12 -18.14 -23.48
C ARG A 367 9.30 -19.19 -22.39
N PRO A 368 9.41 -20.49 -22.71
CA PRO A 368 9.77 -21.50 -21.74
C PRO A 368 11.15 -21.12 -21.19
N GLY A 369 11.14 -20.35 -20.11
CA GLY A 369 12.34 -19.92 -19.44
C GLY A 369 12.87 -21.11 -18.65
N PRO A 370 14.20 -21.29 -18.58
CA PRO A 370 14.78 -22.30 -17.71
C PRO A 370 14.23 -22.07 -16.30
N CYS A 371 13.48 -23.06 -15.84
CA CYS A 371 13.08 -23.16 -14.45
C CYS A 371 14.33 -23.52 -13.66
N ASP A 372 15.20 -22.55 -13.36
CA ASP A 372 16.14 -22.71 -12.25
C ASP A 372 16.86 -21.44 -11.80
N CYS A 373 17.19 -21.49 -10.50
CA CYS A 373 18.33 -20.92 -9.82
C CYS A 373 18.22 -19.48 -9.31
N ARG A 374 17.87 -19.40 -8.03
CA ARG A 374 18.57 -18.56 -7.03
C ARG A 374 18.87 -17.15 -7.52
N GLN A 375 17.83 -16.34 -7.69
CA GLN A 375 18.01 -14.97 -7.24
C GLN A 375 18.17 -15.07 -5.73
N THR A 376 19.39 -14.77 -5.29
CA THR A 376 19.69 -14.20 -3.99
C THR A 376 18.56 -13.26 -3.57
N MET A 377 17.54 -13.82 -2.94
CA MET A 377 17.06 -13.24 -1.71
C MET A 377 18.30 -13.21 -0.83
N VAL A 378 18.94 -12.04 -0.78
CA VAL A 378 19.10 -11.39 0.51
C VAL A 378 17.71 -11.55 1.18
N GLY A 379 17.41 -12.54 2.02
CA GLY A 379 18.26 -13.08 3.08
C GLY A 379 18.43 -11.92 4.05
N ASP A 380 17.57 -11.68 5.02
CA ASP A 380 16.77 -12.59 5.82
C ASP A 380 15.61 -11.82 6.45
N ALA A 381 14.71 -12.59 7.04
CA ALA A 381 13.84 -12.18 8.12
C ALA A 381 14.39 -11.00 8.96
N ARG A 382 13.66 -9.89 8.91
CA ARG A 382 13.17 -9.12 10.06
C ARG A 382 12.01 -8.24 9.62
#